data_AF-A0A0C2EFB4-F1
#
_entry.id   AF-A0A0C2EFB4-F1
#
_cell.length_a   1.000
_cell.length_b   1.000
_cell.length_c   1.000
_cell.angle_alpha   90.00
_cell.angle_beta   90.00
_cell.angle_gamma   90.00
#
_symmetry.space_group_name_H-M   'P 1'
#
loop_
_entity.id
_entity.type
_entity.pdbx_description
1 polymer ?
#
loop_
_entity_poly.entity_id
_entity_poly.type
_entity_poly.pdbx_seq_one_letter_code
_entity_poly.pdbx_strand_id
1 'polypeptide(L)' 'MVQLPRYEGYEWQQAGADLILVSIASGLIYEVLSGAFN' A
#
# COMPACT_ATOMS: atom_id res chain seq x y z
N MET A 1 2.08 16.56 6.43
CA MET A 1 1.76 15.12 6.46
C MET A 1 1.30 14.75 5.05
N VAL A 2 2.00 13.87 4.35
CA VAL A 2 1.55 13.36 3.04
C VAL A 2 0.41 12.40 3.31
N GLN A 3 -0.77 12.67 2.73
CA GLN A 3 -1.90 11.76 2.79
C GLN A 3 -1.82 10.83 1.59
N LEU A 4 -1.76 9.52 1.84
CA LEU A 4 -1.77 8.54 0.77
C LEU A 4 -3.10 8.57 0.02
N PRO A 5 -3.09 8.39 -1.31
CA PRO A 5 -4.32 8.25 -2.08
C PRO A 5 -5.13 7.07 -1.53
N ARG A 6 -6.44 7.28 -1.37
CA ARG A 6 -7.36 6.24 -0.92
C ARG A 6 -8.09 5.67 -2.11
N TYR A 7 -8.01 4.36 -2.27
CA TYR A 7 -8.71 3.60 -3.32
C TYR A 7 -9.76 2.71 -2.66
N GLU A 8 -10.99 2.74 -3.16
CA GLU A 8 -12.06 1.90 -2.63
C GLU A 8 -11.75 0.41 -2.85
N GLY A 9 -11.89 -0.39 -1.80
CA GLY A 9 -11.56 -1.83 -1.86
C GLY A 9 -10.07 -2.16 -1.74
N TYR A 10 -9.22 -1.17 -1.46
CA TYR A 10 -7.80 -1.36 -1.24
C TYR A 10 -7.32 -0.72 0.08
N GLU A 11 -6.21 -1.22 0.59
CA GLU A 11 -5.56 -0.72 1.78
C GLU A 11 -4.04 -0.63 1.58
N TRP A 12 -3.44 0.44 2.10
CA TRP A 12 -1.99 0.58 2.20
C TRP A 12 -1.48 -0.19 3.41
N GLN A 13 -0.55 -1.11 3.18
CA GLN A 13 0.07 -1.93 4.23
C GLN A 13 1.58 -1.78 4.19
N GLN A 14 2.21 -1.72 5.36
CA GLN A 14 3.66 -1.70 5.48
C GLN A 14 4.23 -3.12 5.34
N ALA A 15 5.21 -3.28 4.45
CA ALA A 15 5.95 -4.53 4.24
C ALA A 15 7.45 -4.25 4.38
N GLY A 16 7.97 -4.33 5.61
CA GLY A 16 9.35 -3.93 5.89
C GLY A 16 9.56 -2.42 5.69
N ALA A 17 10.50 -2.05 4.82
CA ALA A 17 10.77 -0.66 4.44
C ALA A 17 9.89 -0.15 3.28
N ASP A 18 9.06 -1.02 2.73
CA ASP A 18 8.18 -0.73 1.60
C ASP A 18 6.74 -0.51 2.05
N LEU A 19 5.97 0.15 1.19
CA LEU A 19 4.54 0.37 1.36
C LEU A 19 3.81 -0.25 0.15
N ILE A 20 2.87 -1.15 0.41
CA ILE A 20 2.15 -1.90 -0.64
C ILE A 20 0.66 -1.57 -0.62
N LEU A 21 0.04 -1.47 -1.80
CA LEU A 21 -1.42 -1.33 -1.94
C LEU A 21 -2.03 -2.70 -2.22
N VAL A 22 -2.89 -3.16 -1.33
CA VAL A 22 -3.46 -4.52 -1.36
C VAL A 22 -4.98 -4.45 -1.56
N SER A 23 -5.50 -5.28 -2.46
CA SER A 23 -6.95 -5.49 -2.61
C SER A 23 -7.51 -6.24 -1.39
N ILE A 24 -8.48 -5.64 -0.69
CA ILE A 24 -9.10 -6.23 0.51
C ILE A 24 -9.82 -7.54 0.18
N ALA A 25 -10.45 -7.62 -1.01
CA ALA A 25 -11.24 -8.78 -1.41
C ALA A 25 -10.41 -10.00 -1.80
N SER A 26 -9.19 -9.80 -2.30
CA SER A 26 -8.39 -10.87 -2.93
C SER A 26 -7.00 -11.06 -2.34
N GLY A 27 -6.48 -10.09 -1.58
CA GLY A 27 -5.08 -10.08 -1.13
C GLY A 27 -4.07 -9.79 -2.24
N LEU A 28 -4.52 -9.47 -3.47
CA LEU A 28 -3.62 -9.13 -4.56
C LEU A 28 -2.93 -7.79 -4.31
N ILE A 29 -1.62 -7.77 -4.53
CA ILE A 29 -0.81 -6.56 -4.52
C ILE A 29 -0.99 -5.84 -5.84
N TYR A 30 -1.44 -4.58 -5.77
CA TYR A 30 -1.66 -3.73 -6.93
C TYR A 30 -0.47 -2.79 -7.18
N GLU A 31 0.10 -2.24 -6.11
CA GLU A 31 1.19 -1.27 -6.20
C GLU A 31 2.21 -1.51 -5.07
N VAL A 32 3.48 -1.24 -5.37
CA VAL A 32 4.60 -1.30 -4.44
C VAL A 32 5.37 0.01 -4.48
N LEU A 33 5.48 0.68 -3.34
CA LEU A 33 6.34 1.84 -3.12
C LEU A 33 7.56 1.40 -2.32
N SER A 34 8.67 1.19 -3.02
CA SER A 34 9.91 0.73 -2.41
C SER A 34 10.61 1.82 -1.61
N GLY A 35 11.08 1.48 -0.41
CA GLY A 35 11.82 2.40 0.46
C GLY A 35 11.00 3.59 0.96
N ALA A 36 9.67 3.46 1.03
CA ALA A 36 8.77 4.52 1.51
C ALA A 36 9.07 4.99 2.95
N PHE A 37 9.80 4.16 3.71
CA PHE A 37 10.18 4.43 5.10
C PHE A 37 11.69 4.57 5.34
N ASN A 38 12.50 4.64 4.28
CA ASN A 38 13.94 4.94 4.37
C ASN A 38 14.23 6.44 4.34
#